data_AF-A0A5N5LL15-F1
#
_entry.id   AF-A0A5N5LL15-F1
#
_cell.length_a   1.000
_cell.length_b   1.000
_cell.length_c   1.000
_cell.angle_alpha   90.00
_cell.angle_beta   90.00
_cell.angle_gamma   90.00
#
_symmetry.space_group_name_H-M   'P 1'
#
loop_
_entity.id
_entity.type
_entity.pdbx_description
1 polymer ?
#
loop_
_entity_poly.entity_id
_entity_poly.type
_entity_poly.pdbx_seq_one_letter_code
_entity_poly.pdbx_strand_id
1 'polypeptide(L)'
;METLRINMRRKWWIAGLLYAFAVWNITEAQIRYTIPEEQNEGTVVGNIAKDLDLKLSEVFERKLRIAVESGKQYFGVDLTKGELVVQERIDRENLCGQSATCILTLEAIAENPLQLFRFEIEIQDINDNSPVFQNKESTLNIAESTVPGARFRLESAQDPDVGSNSLRTYTLSKNEHFALDVKIAKDGSRVPELVLEKSLDREKQSIVSLTLTALDGGKPARSGTTKISVRVLDTNDNAPVFEKPQYDEQITENTAPGVVVLTVRAIDLDEGANKEMSYSFGPHTPDTLSSLFSVDPATGELKVKNKIDYETDRSFDFDIVARDKGNPPMEGVCSVHLDILDMNDNAPEIILKSSPSPVREDAPGGTVVALISAKDLDKAEATDASLFTVTLHTGEVRTKRSVVEQDDSSQRLLIEIKDNGEPVQSTTVTVDILIEGRLS
;
A
#
# COMPACT_ATOMS: atom_id res chain seq x y z
N MET A 1 106.39 46.40 11.01
CA MET A 1 106.32 47.85 10.72
C MET A 1 104.85 48.26 10.83
N GLU A 2 104.20 48.18 11.99
CA GLU A 2 104.44 48.93 13.24
C GLU A 2 104.08 50.43 13.13
N THR A 3 103.09 50.82 13.94
CA THR A 3 102.63 52.18 14.31
C THR A 3 101.82 52.93 13.24
N LEU A 4 100.63 53.50 13.50
CA LEU A 4 100.22 54.32 14.64
C LEU A 4 98.74 54.10 15.05
N ARG A 5 98.56 53.85 16.36
CA ARG A 5 97.36 54.15 17.16
C ARG A 5 97.53 55.55 17.75
N ILE A 6 96.46 56.34 17.84
CA ILE A 6 96.13 57.35 18.89
C ILE A 6 94.63 57.68 18.68
N ASN A 7 93.73 57.17 19.54
CA ASN A 7 93.08 57.86 20.68
C ASN A 7 92.01 58.88 20.22
N MET A 8 90.81 59.03 20.81
CA MET A 8 90.23 58.53 22.05
C MET A 8 88.72 58.85 22.03
N ARG A 9 87.91 57.94 22.58
CA ARG A 9 86.51 58.20 23.01
C ARG A 9 86.47 59.25 24.13
N ARG A 10 85.52 60.19 24.13
CA ARG A 10 84.54 60.47 25.23
C ARG A 10 83.81 61.81 25.09
N LYS A 11 82.61 61.85 25.70
CA LYS A 11 81.67 62.97 26.00
C LYS A 11 80.58 63.12 24.92
N TRP A 12 79.39 62.51 24.99
CA TRP A 12 78.36 62.38 26.05
C TRP A 12 77.78 63.75 26.49
N TRP A 13 76.54 63.97 26.01
CA TRP A 13 75.47 64.95 26.36
C TRP A 13 75.53 66.37 25.78
N ILE A 14 74.60 66.68 24.86
CA ILE A 14 73.65 67.82 24.86
C ILE A 14 72.54 67.56 23.82
N ALA A 15 71.29 67.73 24.26
CA ALA A 15 70.03 67.95 23.52
C ALA A 15 69.59 66.88 22.49
N GLY A 16 68.44 66.21 22.61
CA GLY A 16 67.14 66.74 23.01
C GLY A 16 66.46 67.35 21.78
N LEU A 17 65.44 66.66 21.24
CA LEU A 17 64.71 66.91 19.99
C LEU A 17 65.43 66.53 18.69
N LEU A 18 65.01 65.41 18.10
CA LEU A 18 64.28 65.42 16.83
C LEU A 18 63.92 63.98 16.42
N TYR A 19 62.61 63.77 16.31
CA TYR A 19 61.96 62.82 15.41
C TYR A 19 62.18 61.33 15.64
N ALA A 20 61.40 60.81 16.58
CA ALA A 20 60.66 59.58 16.33
C ALA A 20 59.82 59.77 15.06
N PHE A 21 60.31 59.34 13.90
CA PHE A 21 59.43 59.01 12.77
C PHE A 21 58.69 57.73 13.15
N ALA A 22 57.63 57.90 13.93
CA ALA A 22 56.51 56.99 13.89
C ALA A 22 56.03 57.00 12.43
N VAL A 23 56.20 55.87 11.75
CA VAL A 23 55.41 55.59 10.55
C VAL A 23 53.98 55.43 11.05
N TRP A 24 53.29 56.56 11.17
CA TRP A 24 51.83 56.55 11.13
C TRP A 24 51.48 56.03 9.74
N ASN A 25 51.18 54.74 9.65
CA ASN A 25 50.27 54.26 8.63
C ASN A 25 48.93 54.94 8.90
N ILE A 26 48.76 56.14 8.35
CA ILE A 26 47.42 56.68 8.12
C ILE A 26 46.88 55.78 7.01
N THR A 27 46.17 54.72 7.38
CA THR A 27 45.18 54.15 6.48
C THR A 27 44.17 55.28 6.27
N GLU A 28 44.25 56.00 5.15
CA GLU A 28 43.14 56.82 4.70
C GLU A 28 41.92 55.89 4.70
N ALA A 29 40.91 56.25 5.50
CA ALA A 29 39.68 55.49 5.51
C ALA A 29 39.09 55.58 4.10
N GLN A 30 39.09 54.47 3.38
CA GLN A 30 38.41 54.39 2.09
C GLN A 30 36.94 54.70 2.32
N ILE A 31 36.42 55.72 1.63
CA ILE A 31 35.03 56.14 1.77
C ILE A 31 34.14 54.96 1.38
N ARG A 32 33.20 54.62 2.26
CA ARG A 32 32.27 53.53 2.06
C ARG A 32 30.87 53.97 2.42
N TYR A 33 29.96 53.81 1.47
CA TYR A 33 28.52 54.01 1.66
C TYR A 33 27.81 52.66 1.73
N THR A 34 26.61 52.69 2.29
CA THR A 34 25.69 51.55 2.32
C THR A 34 24.33 52.03 1.88
N ILE A 35 23.69 51.31 0.97
CA ILE A 35 22.32 51.60 0.55
C ILE A 35 21.55 50.30 0.35
N PRO A 36 20.30 50.19 0.82
CA PRO A 36 19.44 49.07 0.43
C PRO A 36 19.24 49.06 -1.08
N GLU A 37 18.99 47.90 -1.64
CA GLU A 37 18.54 47.81 -3.02
C GLU A 37 17.12 48.37 -3.21
N GLU A 38 16.66 48.40 -4.46
CA GLU A 38 15.31 48.79 -4.87
C GLU A 38 14.86 50.19 -4.44
N GLN A 39 15.83 51.08 -4.19
CA GLN A 39 15.57 52.48 -3.93
C GLN A 39 15.11 53.21 -5.19
N ASN A 40 14.23 54.19 -5.00
CA ASN A 40 13.74 55.04 -6.08
C ASN A 40 14.86 55.94 -6.62
N GLU A 41 14.74 56.31 -7.90
CA GLU A 41 15.58 57.35 -8.50
C GLU A 41 15.53 58.65 -7.69
N GLY A 42 16.69 59.27 -7.48
CA GLY A 42 16.87 60.47 -6.66
C GLY A 42 17.07 60.22 -5.17
N THR A 43 17.04 58.96 -4.72
CA THR A 43 17.35 58.62 -3.32
C THR A 43 18.79 58.99 -2.97
N VAL A 44 18.98 59.72 -1.87
CA VAL A 44 20.30 60.17 -1.42
C VAL A 44 21.03 59.02 -0.73
N VAL A 45 22.24 58.72 -1.21
CA VAL A 45 23.14 57.70 -0.66
C VAL A 45 24.02 58.30 0.44
N GLY A 46 24.53 59.51 0.22
CA GLY A 46 25.44 60.19 1.13
C GLY A 46 25.93 61.53 0.59
N ASN A 47 26.55 62.34 1.45
CA ASN A 47 27.09 63.64 1.04
C ASN A 47 28.53 63.50 0.54
N ILE A 48 28.67 63.17 -0.75
CA ILE A 48 29.96 62.91 -1.37
C ILE A 48 30.87 64.15 -1.41
N ALA A 49 30.31 65.35 -1.52
CA ALA A 49 31.10 66.57 -1.49
C ALA A 49 31.82 66.75 -0.14
N LYS A 50 31.08 66.58 0.96
CA LYS A 50 31.62 66.66 2.32
C LYS A 50 32.66 65.58 2.57
N ASP A 51 32.38 64.34 2.16
CA ASP A 51 33.27 63.21 2.44
C ASP A 51 34.56 63.25 1.59
N LEU A 52 34.52 63.91 0.42
CA LEU A 52 35.69 64.22 -0.42
C LEU A 52 36.40 65.53 -0.05
N ASP A 53 35.98 66.21 1.01
CA ASP A 53 36.47 67.54 1.44
C ASP A 53 36.40 68.62 0.34
N LEU A 54 35.35 68.56 -0.49
CA LEU A 54 35.06 69.52 -1.56
C LEU A 54 34.00 70.52 -1.10
N LYS A 55 34.22 71.81 -1.40
CA LYS A 55 33.18 72.82 -1.20
C LYS A 55 32.08 72.65 -2.24
N LEU A 56 30.84 73.01 -1.89
CA LEU A 56 29.71 72.91 -2.82
C LEU A 56 29.93 73.69 -4.13
N SER A 57 30.60 74.85 -4.07
CA SER A 57 31.02 75.59 -5.26
C SER A 57 31.96 74.80 -6.15
N GLU A 58 32.89 74.04 -5.56
CA GLU A 58 33.87 73.23 -6.27
C GLU A 58 33.21 72.02 -6.94
N VAL A 59 32.18 71.42 -6.34
CA VAL A 59 31.41 70.32 -6.95
C VAL A 59 30.84 70.74 -8.31
N PHE A 60 30.25 71.94 -8.38
CA PHE A 60 29.67 72.48 -9.60
C PHE A 60 30.74 72.97 -10.58
N GLU A 61 31.70 73.78 -10.12
CA GLU A 61 32.75 74.36 -10.97
C GLU A 61 33.67 73.28 -11.58
N ARG A 62 33.97 72.24 -10.81
CA ARG A 62 34.80 71.11 -11.22
C ARG A 62 33.99 69.96 -11.81
N LYS A 63 32.68 70.13 -12.02
CA LYS A 63 31.77 69.15 -12.64
C LYS A 63 31.93 67.74 -12.07
N LEU A 64 31.89 67.61 -10.73
CA LEU A 64 32.05 66.33 -10.06
C LEU A 64 31.03 65.32 -10.62
N ARG A 65 31.51 64.19 -11.13
CA ARG A 65 30.64 63.16 -11.71
C ARG A 65 31.20 61.78 -11.46
N ILE A 66 30.31 60.78 -11.47
CA ILE A 66 30.71 59.37 -11.42
C ILE A 66 31.27 58.98 -12.79
N ALA A 67 32.44 58.35 -12.80
CA ALA A 67 33.04 57.75 -13.97
C ALA A 67 32.24 56.49 -14.36
N VAL A 68 31.88 56.39 -15.63
CA VAL A 68 31.15 55.23 -16.17
C VAL A 68 32.11 54.49 -17.10
N GLU A 69 32.57 53.31 -16.71
CA GLU A 69 33.53 52.52 -17.49
C GLU A 69 32.88 51.77 -18.65
N SER A 70 31.70 51.17 -18.43
CA SER A 70 30.78 50.66 -19.47
C SER A 70 29.57 50.02 -18.80
N GLY A 71 28.35 50.31 -19.25
CA GLY A 71 27.13 49.70 -18.73
C GLY A 71 26.12 50.69 -18.14
N LYS A 72 25.25 50.20 -17.27
CA LYS A 72 24.22 50.99 -16.56
C LYS A 72 24.85 51.89 -15.49
N GLN A 73 24.37 53.12 -15.41
CA GLN A 73 24.82 54.09 -14.41
C GLN A 73 23.85 54.11 -13.23
N TYR A 74 24.15 53.34 -12.18
CA TYR A 74 23.32 53.24 -10.98
C TYR A 74 23.37 54.49 -10.09
N PHE A 75 24.46 55.26 -10.15
CA PHE A 75 24.70 56.41 -9.28
C PHE A 75 25.07 57.67 -10.06
N GLY A 76 24.56 58.80 -9.58
CA GLY A 76 24.86 60.15 -10.06
C GLY A 76 25.19 61.09 -8.91
N VAL A 77 25.59 62.31 -9.24
CA VAL A 77 25.85 63.37 -8.25
C VAL A 77 24.84 64.49 -8.45
N ASP A 78 24.07 64.82 -7.40
CA ASP A 78 23.29 66.06 -7.36
C ASP A 78 24.26 67.22 -7.13
N LEU A 79 24.63 67.90 -8.22
CA LEU A 79 25.57 69.03 -8.21
C LEU A 79 25.08 70.22 -7.37
N THR A 80 23.78 70.32 -7.09
CA THR A 80 23.22 71.43 -6.30
C THR A 80 23.39 71.23 -4.80
N LYS A 81 23.51 69.98 -4.36
CA LYS A 81 23.63 69.60 -2.94
C LYS A 81 24.95 68.92 -2.59
N GLY A 82 25.71 68.48 -3.59
CA GLY A 82 26.93 67.69 -3.38
C GLY A 82 26.63 66.29 -2.87
N GLU A 83 25.46 65.75 -3.21
CA GLU A 83 24.97 64.45 -2.74
C GLU A 83 25.12 63.39 -3.81
N LEU A 84 25.53 62.19 -3.41
CA LEU A 84 25.48 61.00 -4.23
C LEU A 84 24.04 60.49 -4.23
N VAL A 85 23.46 60.29 -5.42
CA VAL A 85 22.06 59.89 -5.59
C VAL A 85 21.94 58.66 -6.47
N VAL A 86 20.91 57.86 -6.20
CA VAL A 86 20.50 56.74 -7.07
C VAL A 86 19.96 57.30 -8.39
N GLN A 87 20.48 56.80 -9.51
CA GLN A 87 20.08 57.22 -10.85
C GLN A 87 19.28 56.14 -11.59
N GLU A 88 19.53 54.87 -11.28
CA GLU A 88 18.75 53.74 -11.78
C GLU A 88 18.48 52.78 -10.62
N ARG A 89 17.30 52.14 -10.62
CA ARG A 89 16.93 51.14 -9.64
C ARG A 89 17.96 49.99 -9.64
N ILE A 90 18.42 49.61 -8.46
CA ILE A 90 19.46 48.59 -8.25
C ILE A 90 18.77 47.33 -7.77
N ASP A 91 18.89 46.27 -8.56
CA ASP A 91 18.47 44.90 -8.24
C ASP A 91 19.75 44.13 -7.91
N ARG A 92 19.90 43.73 -6.64
CA ARG A 92 21.10 43.10 -6.10
C ARG A 92 21.22 41.66 -6.61
N GLU A 93 20.12 40.94 -6.76
CA GLU A 93 20.12 39.56 -7.25
C GLU A 93 20.67 39.48 -8.67
N ASN A 94 20.33 40.44 -9.52
CA ASN A 94 20.87 40.52 -10.88
C ASN A 94 22.33 40.98 -10.93
N LEU A 95 22.72 41.89 -10.02
CA LEU A 95 24.06 42.48 -10.01
C LEU A 95 25.13 41.55 -9.40
N CYS A 96 24.77 40.88 -8.31
CA CYS A 96 25.70 40.14 -7.46
C CYS A 96 25.31 38.66 -7.28
N GLY A 97 24.14 38.23 -7.77
CA GLY A 97 23.65 36.86 -7.58
C GLY A 97 23.50 36.51 -6.10
N GLN A 98 23.86 35.28 -5.74
CA GLN A 98 23.83 34.79 -4.36
C GLN A 98 25.14 35.09 -3.59
N SER A 99 25.93 36.07 -4.03
CA SER A 99 27.14 36.47 -3.32
C SER A 99 26.80 37.06 -1.95
N ALA A 100 27.51 36.64 -0.91
CA ALA A 100 27.25 37.09 0.47
C ALA A 100 27.46 38.60 0.69
N THR A 101 28.23 39.25 -0.19
CA THR A 101 28.49 40.70 -0.18
C THR A 101 28.33 41.25 -1.58
N CYS A 102 27.70 42.41 -1.70
CA CYS A 102 27.55 43.13 -2.97
C CYS A 102 28.19 44.51 -2.83
N ILE A 103 29.45 44.64 -3.25
CA ILE A 103 30.24 45.87 -3.13
C ILE A 103 30.60 46.37 -4.51
N LEU A 104 30.19 47.61 -4.82
CA LEU A 104 30.53 48.32 -6.04
C LEU A 104 31.65 49.29 -5.76
N THR A 105 32.74 49.17 -6.50
CA THR A 105 33.82 50.17 -6.50
C THR A 105 33.51 51.23 -7.54
N LEU A 106 33.38 52.48 -7.11
CA LEU A 106 33.10 53.61 -7.99
C LEU A 106 34.26 54.60 -7.99
N GLU A 107 34.40 55.28 -9.11
CA GLU A 107 35.33 56.39 -9.25
C GLU A 107 34.55 57.69 -9.53
N ALA A 108 34.81 58.75 -8.78
CA ALA A 108 34.33 60.09 -9.08
C ALA A 108 35.46 60.95 -9.65
N ILE A 109 35.14 61.75 -10.66
CA ILE A 109 36.08 62.63 -11.36
C ILE A 109 35.68 64.07 -11.10
N ALA A 110 36.63 64.88 -10.61
CA ALA A 110 36.54 66.33 -10.59
C ALA A 110 37.55 66.91 -11.59
N GLU A 111 37.14 67.87 -12.40
CA GLU A 111 37.94 68.50 -13.45
C GLU A 111 38.66 69.76 -12.91
N ASN A 112 39.75 70.17 -13.58
CA ASN A 112 40.46 71.45 -13.37
C ASN A 112 40.82 71.79 -11.90
N PRO A 113 41.80 71.09 -11.28
CA PRO A 113 42.63 70.03 -11.83
C PRO A 113 41.90 68.68 -11.83
N LEU A 114 42.29 67.81 -12.76
CA LEU A 114 41.75 66.45 -12.82
C LEU A 114 42.13 65.69 -11.54
N GLN A 115 41.12 65.24 -10.81
CA GLN A 115 41.27 64.48 -9.58
C GLN A 115 40.30 63.30 -9.61
N LEU A 116 40.82 62.13 -9.26
CA LEU A 116 40.08 60.87 -9.21
C LEU A 116 39.90 60.48 -7.75
N PHE A 117 38.66 60.16 -7.37
CA PHE A 117 38.31 59.70 -6.03
C PHE A 117 37.72 58.30 -6.13
N ARG A 118 38.22 57.36 -5.32
CA ARG A 118 37.75 55.98 -5.29
C ARG A 118 37.02 55.72 -3.98
N PHE A 119 35.84 55.10 -4.08
CA PHE A 119 35.04 54.76 -2.93
C PHE A 119 34.19 53.51 -3.22
N GLU A 120 33.69 52.91 -2.16
CA GLU A 120 32.87 51.70 -2.23
C GLU A 120 31.42 52.01 -1.84
N ILE A 121 30.48 51.32 -2.50
CA ILE A 121 29.09 51.28 -2.07
C ILE A 121 28.73 49.82 -1.85
N GLU A 122 28.33 49.49 -0.63
CA GLU A 122 27.74 48.20 -0.30
C GLU A 122 26.22 48.27 -0.52
N ILE A 123 25.72 47.38 -1.38
CA ILE A 123 24.30 47.20 -1.63
C ILE A 123 23.76 46.20 -0.60
N GLN A 124 22.82 46.66 0.23
CA GLN A 124 22.18 45.83 1.25
C GLN A 124 20.96 45.14 0.67
N ASP A 125 20.92 43.83 0.87
CA ASP A 125 19.81 42.95 0.50
C ASP A 125 18.51 43.31 1.25
N ILE A 126 17.39 43.33 0.53
CA ILE A 126 16.06 43.46 1.12
C ILE A 126 15.26 42.17 0.90
N ASN A 127 14.26 41.91 1.74
CA ASN A 127 13.42 40.71 1.59
C ASN A 127 12.31 40.91 0.53
N ASP A 128 12.69 41.05 -0.73
CA ASP A 128 11.78 41.28 -1.86
C ASP A 128 11.65 40.09 -2.82
N ASN A 129 12.32 38.97 -2.54
CA ASN A 129 11.97 37.67 -3.11
C ASN A 129 11.26 36.79 -2.07
N SER A 130 10.81 35.62 -2.50
CA SER A 130 10.18 34.63 -1.62
C SER A 130 10.74 33.27 -1.99
N PRO A 131 10.77 32.30 -1.05
CA PRO A 131 11.17 30.95 -1.40
C PRO A 131 10.27 30.38 -2.50
N VAL A 132 10.85 29.75 -3.53
CA VAL A 132 10.11 29.15 -4.65
C VAL A 132 10.52 27.70 -4.84
N PHE A 133 9.53 26.81 -5.00
CA PHE A 133 9.75 25.43 -5.44
C PHE A 133 9.70 25.37 -6.97
N GLN A 134 10.56 24.54 -7.60
CA GLN A 134 10.54 24.35 -9.05
C GLN A 134 9.19 23.75 -9.48
N ASN A 135 8.69 22.80 -8.71
CA ASN A 135 7.42 22.12 -8.94
C ASN A 135 6.36 22.55 -7.93
N LYS A 136 5.16 22.91 -8.44
CA LYS A 136 3.99 23.24 -7.59
C LYS A 136 3.35 22.03 -6.93
N GLU A 137 3.53 20.86 -7.53
CA GLU A 137 3.04 19.58 -7.04
C GLU A 137 4.13 18.51 -7.26
N SER A 138 4.31 17.65 -6.27
CA SER A 138 5.24 16.52 -6.29
C SER A 138 4.52 15.24 -5.88
N THR A 139 4.84 14.13 -6.52
CA THR A 139 4.26 12.81 -6.21
C THR A 139 5.32 11.91 -5.61
N LEU A 140 5.01 11.29 -4.47
CA LEU A 140 5.83 10.24 -3.86
C LEU A 140 5.04 8.94 -3.85
N ASN A 141 5.67 7.86 -4.31
CA ASN A 141 5.09 6.53 -4.23
C ASN A 141 5.75 5.78 -3.07
N ILE A 142 4.97 5.37 -2.07
CA ILE A 142 5.47 4.73 -0.86
C ILE A 142 4.66 3.46 -0.61
N ALA A 143 5.30 2.30 -0.52
CA ALA A 143 4.61 1.05 -0.19
C ALA A 143 4.07 1.07 1.23
N GLU A 144 2.89 0.51 1.47
CA GLU A 144 2.31 0.49 2.82
C GLU A 144 3.11 -0.33 3.83
N SER A 145 3.80 -1.36 3.33
CA SER A 145 4.78 -2.16 4.08
C SER A 145 6.04 -1.39 4.48
N THR A 146 6.17 -0.11 4.12
CA THR A 146 7.29 0.73 4.55
C THR A 146 7.27 0.92 6.06
N VAL A 147 8.38 0.57 6.70
CA VAL A 147 8.53 0.65 8.16
C VAL A 147 8.65 2.12 8.63
N PRO A 148 7.98 2.50 9.74
CA PRO A 148 8.22 3.79 10.39
C PRO A 148 9.71 4.05 10.66
N GLY A 149 10.13 5.29 10.45
CA GLY A 149 11.52 5.75 10.46
C GLY A 149 12.12 5.91 9.07
N ALA A 150 11.47 5.41 8.02
CA ALA A 150 11.86 5.64 6.63
C ALA A 150 11.86 7.14 6.28
N ARG A 151 12.82 7.57 5.46
CA ARG A 151 13.07 8.98 5.13
C ARG A 151 13.05 9.19 3.62
N PHE A 152 12.31 10.21 3.18
CA PHE A 152 12.14 10.57 1.78
C PHE A 152 12.60 12.00 1.56
N ARG A 153 13.63 12.18 0.73
CA ARG A 153 14.11 13.54 0.40
C ARG A 153 13.07 14.26 -0.44
N LEU A 154 12.83 15.51 -0.09
CA LEU A 154 11.96 16.43 -0.80
C LEU A 154 12.79 17.46 -1.56
N GLU A 155 12.18 18.10 -2.54
CA GLU A 155 12.80 19.19 -3.28
C GLU A 155 12.98 20.42 -2.38
N SER A 156 14.16 21.02 -2.40
CA SER A 156 14.43 22.27 -1.69
C SER A 156 13.89 23.46 -2.47
N ALA A 157 13.12 24.32 -1.82
CA ALA A 157 12.84 25.67 -2.32
C ALA A 157 14.14 26.49 -2.48
N GLN A 158 14.14 27.39 -3.45
CA GLN A 158 15.22 28.34 -3.71
C GLN A 158 14.76 29.75 -3.36
N ASP A 159 15.63 30.50 -2.69
CA ASP A 159 15.42 31.90 -2.39
C ASP A 159 16.62 32.70 -2.93
N PRO A 160 16.40 33.64 -3.87
CA PRO A 160 17.45 34.51 -4.40
C PRO A 160 18.10 35.43 -3.35
N ASP A 161 17.35 35.78 -2.31
CA ASP A 161 17.80 36.69 -1.24
C ASP A 161 18.94 36.05 -0.44
N VAL A 162 19.78 36.88 0.18
CA VAL A 162 20.96 36.41 0.94
C VAL A 162 20.82 36.63 2.45
N GLY A 163 21.72 36.02 3.21
CA GLY A 163 21.80 36.21 4.66
C GLY A 163 20.53 35.80 5.39
N SER A 164 19.92 36.73 6.14
CA SER A 164 18.70 36.45 6.91
C SER A 164 17.44 36.43 6.06
N ASN A 165 17.45 37.04 4.87
CA ASN A 165 16.29 37.08 3.97
C ASN A 165 16.22 35.83 3.08
N SER A 166 17.28 35.02 3.05
CA SER A 166 17.23 33.72 2.40
C SER A 166 16.41 32.69 3.18
N LEU A 167 16.21 31.53 2.54
CA LEU A 167 15.51 30.38 3.09
C LEU A 167 15.97 29.99 4.51
N ARG A 168 15.04 30.02 5.46
CA ARG A 168 15.33 29.77 6.88
C ARG A 168 14.80 28.44 7.39
N THR A 169 13.60 28.04 7.00
CA THR A 169 13.01 26.80 7.50
C THR A 169 11.93 26.26 6.58
N TYR A 170 11.55 25.01 6.82
CA TYR A 170 10.37 24.40 6.24
C TYR A 170 9.36 24.04 7.32
N THR A 171 8.09 23.98 6.94
CA THR A 171 7.00 23.43 7.77
C THR A 171 6.13 22.52 6.91
N LEU A 172 5.54 21.51 7.55
CA LEU A 172 4.65 20.55 6.90
C LEU A 172 3.24 20.71 7.46
N SER A 173 2.23 20.59 6.60
CA SER A 173 0.83 20.53 7.01
C SER A 173 0.59 19.41 8.03
N LYS A 174 -0.29 19.66 9.00
CA LYS A 174 -0.72 18.68 9.99
C LYS A 174 -1.25 17.42 9.31
N ASN A 175 -0.76 16.26 9.70
CA ASN A 175 -1.17 14.95 9.20
C ASN A 175 -0.86 13.87 10.26
N GLU A 176 -1.26 12.61 10.02
CA GLU A 176 -1.12 11.53 11.01
C GLU A 176 0.12 10.65 10.83
N HIS A 177 0.71 10.62 9.64
CA HIS A 177 1.69 9.59 9.24
C HIS A 177 3.12 10.14 9.12
N PHE A 178 3.28 11.41 8.81
CA PHE A 178 4.56 12.00 8.42
C PHE A 178 4.95 13.21 9.26
N ALA A 179 6.20 13.22 9.68
CA ALA A 179 6.91 14.38 10.20
C ALA A 179 7.89 14.94 9.18
N LEU A 180 8.39 16.15 9.45
CA LEU A 180 9.38 16.82 8.65
C LEU A 180 10.68 16.94 9.44
N ASP A 181 11.77 16.45 8.86
CA ASP A 181 13.14 16.69 9.32
C ASP A 181 13.84 17.59 8.29
N VAL A 182 14.71 18.50 8.75
CA VAL A 182 15.43 19.42 7.85
C VAL A 182 16.91 19.27 8.09
N LYS A 183 17.61 18.72 7.10
CA LYS A 183 19.06 18.59 7.15
C LYS A 183 19.73 19.82 6.54
N ILE A 184 20.86 20.19 7.10
CA ILE A 184 21.74 21.22 6.53
C ILE A 184 22.84 20.50 5.75
N ALA A 185 22.92 20.74 4.46
CA ALA A 185 23.95 20.20 3.60
C ALA A 185 25.30 20.94 3.81
N LYS A 186 26.37 20.42 3.21
CA LYS A 186 27.73 20.97 3.38
C LYS A 186 27.89 22.40 2.84
N ASP A 187 27.08 22.76 1.85
CA ASP A 187 27.00 24.10 1.25
C ASP A 187 26.11 25.06 2.05
N GLY A 188 25.54 24.63 3.17
CA GLY A 188 24.61 25.42 3.97
C GLY A 188 23.15 25.36 3.49
N SER A 189 22.88 24.70 2.36
CA SER A 189 21.51 24.54 1.87
C SER A 189 20.68 23.66 2.80
N ARG A 190 19.39 23.98 2.91
CA ARG A 190 18.45 23.25 3.76
C ARG A 190 17.70 22.24 2.91
N VAL A 191 17.77 20.97 3.29
CA VAL A 191 17.17 19.85 2.58
C VAL A 191 16.07 19.24 3.43
N PRO A 192 14.79 19.42 3.05
CA PRO A 192 13.67 18.80 3.75
C PRO A 192 13.62 17.28 3.47
N GLU A 193 13.42 16.49 4.52
CA GLU A 193 13.16 15.05 4.47
C GLU A 193 11.80 14.77 5.13
N LEU A 194 10.92 14.09 4.42
CA LEU A 194 9.71 13.51 4.98
C LEU A 194 10.08 12.25 5.76
N VAL A 195 9.63 12.14 7.01
CA VAL A 195 9.89 10.99 7.87
C VAL A 195 8.56 10.30 8.17
N LEU A 196 8.48 9.01 7.84
CA LEU A 196 7.31 8.21 8.18
C LEU A 196 7.33 7.90 9.68
N GLU A 197 6.36 8.36 10.44
CA GLU A 197 6.25 8.12 11.90
C GLU A 197 5.25 7.02 12.25
N LYS A 198 4.22 6.83 11.42
CA LYS A 198 3.22 5.77 11.59
C LYS A 198 3.06 5.02 10.29
N SER A 199 2.78 3.72 10.38
CA SER A 199 2.54 2.87 9.22
C SER A 199 1.45 3.45 8.34
N LEU A 200 1.58 3.18 7.04
CA LEU A 200 0.55 3.45 6.05
C LEU A 200 -0.33 2.21 5.92
N ASP A 201 -1.54 2.43 5.41
CA ASP A 201 -2.56 1.41 5.18
C ASP A 201 -3.35 1.92 3.97
N ARG A 202 -3.16 1.28 2.82
CA ARG A 202 -3.71 1.71 1.53
C ARG A 202 -5.20 1.46 1.49
N GLU A 203 -5.68 0.36 2.06
CA GLU A 203 -7.09 -0.03 2.18
C GLU A 203 -7.88 1.04 2.94
N LYS A 204 -7.24 1.69 3.92
CA LYS A 204 -7.81 2.84 4.65
C LYS A 204 -7.61 4.17 3.94
N GLN A 205 -6.41 4.46 3.42
CA GLN A 205 -6.10 5.72 2.75
C GLN A 205 -5.00 5.56 1.68
N SER A 206 -5.42 5.45 0.42
CA SER A 206 -4.51 5.29 -0.72
C SER A 206 -3.75 6.55 -1.15
N ILE A 207 -4.20 7.75 -0.74
CA ILE A 207 -3.54 9.03 -1.06
C ILE A 207 -3.50 9.93 0.18
N VAL A 208 -2.28 10.34 0.56
CA VAL A 208 -2.04 11.36 1.60
C VAL A 208 -1.61 12.66 0.94
N SER A 209 -2.43 13.70 1.07
CA SER A 209 -2.12 15.04 0.55
C SER A 209 -1.48 15.90 1.62
N LEU A 210 -0.28 16.40 1.36
CA LEU A 210 0.50 17.24 2.26
C LEU A 210 0.83 18.57 1.58
N THR A 211 1.01 19.62 2.37
CA THR A 211 1.54 20.91 1.92
C THR A 211 2.86 21.18 2.62
N LEU A 212 3.92 21.34 1.83
CA LEU A 212 5.22 21.79 2.31
C LEU A 212 5.34 23.29 2.11
N THR A 213 5.67 24.01 3.17
CA THR A 213 5.86 25.46 3.16
C THR A 213 7.33 25.77 3.45
N ALA A 214 7.98 26.53 2.59
CA ALA A 214 9.28 27.12 2.81
C ALA A 214 9.11 28.54 3.34
N LEU A 215 9.86 28.92 4.37
CA LEU A 215 9.83 30.25 4.98
C LEU A 215 11.23 30.84 4.98
N ASP A 216 11.33 32.11 4.58
CA ASP A 216 12.53 32.91 4.75
C ASP A 216 12.72 33.39 6.20
N GLY A 217 13.79 34.12 6.46
CA GLY A 217 14.04 34.75 7.75
C GLY A 217 13.81 36.27 7.79
N GLY A 218 13.28 36.85 6.72
CA GLY A 218 13.12 38.29 6.55
C GLY A 218 12.03 38.90 7.44
N LYS A 219 11.89 40.23 7.36
CA LYS A 219 10.88 41.00 8.10
C LYS A 219 10.24 42.06 7.18
N PRO A 220 8.99 41.88 6.73
CA PRO A 220 8.11 40.74 7.00
C PRO A 220 8.65 39.44 6.38
N ALA A 221 8.38 38.32 7.04
CA ALA A 221 8.75 37.02 6.51
C ALA A 221 7.85 36.65 5.33
N ARG A 222 8.41 36.02 4.31
CA ARG A 222 7.69 35.52 3.14
C ARG A 222 7.88 34.01 3.01
N SER A 223 7.05 33.42 2.15
CA SER A 223 6.93 31.96 2.08
C SER A 223 6.49 31.48 0.70
N GLY A 224 6.97 30.31 0.32
CA GLY A 224 6.47 29.53 -0.82
C GLY A 224 5.88 28.21 -0.38
N THR A 225 4.99 27.65 -1.18
CA THR A 225 4.35 26.35 -0.91
C THR A 225 4.42 25.42 -2.12
N THR A 226 4.46 24.13 -1.84
CA THR A 226 4.26 23.05 -2.83
C THR A 226 3.40 21.96 -2.23
N LYS A 227 2.61 21.28 -3.05
CA LYS A 227 1.81 20.13 -2.62
C LYS A 227 2.59 18.84 -2.83
N ILE A 228 2.50 17.93 -1.87
CA ILE A 228 3.05 16.60 -1.96
C ILE A 228 1.89 15.61 -1.93
N SER A 229 1.74 14.85 -3.00
CA SER A 229 0.79 13.74 -3.11
C SER A 229 1.53 12.45 -2.84
N VAL A 230 1.34 11.87 -1.66
CA VAL A 230 1.87 10.54 -1.35
C VAL A 230 0.85 9.51 -1.82
N ARG A 231 1.19 8.77 -2.88
CA ARG A 231 0.43 7.61 -3.33
C ARG A 231 0.95 6.39 -2.57
N VAL A 232 0.07 5.78 -1.77
CA VAL A 232 0.38 4.55 -1.07
C VAL A 232 0.32 3.41 -2.08
N LEU A 233 1.40 2.64 -2.20
CA LEU A 233 1.47 1.47 -3.07
C LEU A 233 1.04 0.22 -2.28
N ASP A 234 0.22 -0.56 -2.95
CA ASP A 234 -0.30 -1.85 -2.48
C ASP A 234 0.83 -2.85 -2.20
N THR A 235 0.71 -3.58 -1.10
CA THR A 235 1.48 -4.79 -0.77
C THR A 235 0.47 -5.91 -0.51
N ASN A 236 0.83 -7.17 -0.77
CA ASN A 236 -0.04 -8.30 -0.45
C ASN A 236 -0.04 -8.58 1.06
N ASP A 237 -0.86 -7.85 1.82
CA ASP A 237 -0.94 -7.96 3.28
C ASP A 237 -2.35 -8.31 3.79
N ASN A 238 -3.35 -8.40 2.91
CA ASN A 238 -4.63 -9.01 3.21
C ASN A 238 -4.72 -10.40 2.55
N ALA A 239 -5.14 -11.40 3.33
CA ALA A 239 -5.47 -12.70 2.79
C ALA A 239 -6.95 -12.72 2.35
N PRO A 240 -7.33 -13.57 1.38
CA PRO A 240 -8.73 -13.79 1.05
C PRO A 240 -9.53 -14.22 2.29
N VAL A 241 -10.68 -13.59 2.54
CA VAL A 241 -11.56 -13.93 3.66
C VAL A 241 -12.91 -14.39 3.16
N PHE A 242 -13.32 -15.60 3.53
CA PHE A 242 -14.65 -16.13 3.22
C PHE A 242 -15.76 -15.42 4.00
N GLU A 243 -16.92 -15.25 3.37
CA GLU A 243 -18.10 -14.65 4.02
C GLU A 243 -18.62 -15.46 5.21
N LYS A 244 -18.43 -16.78 5.15
CA LYS A 244 -18.73 -17.69 6.26
C LYS A 244 -17.51 -18.59 6.53
N PRO A 245 -17.20 -18.87 7.81
CA PRO A 245 -16.14 -19.81 8.15
C PRO A 245 -16.53 -21.28 7.88
N GLN A 246 -17.84 -21.57 7.87
CA GLN A 246 -18.39 -22.90 7.62
C GLN A 246 -19.66 -22.81 6.76
N TYR A 247 -19.83 -23.79 5.89
CA TYR A 247 -21.04 -24.02 5.08
C TYR A 247 -21.58 -25.43 5.36
N ASP A 248 -22.86 -25.53 5.68
CA ASP A 248 -23.56 -26.80 5.83
C ASP A 248 -24.57 -26.92 4.71
N GLU A 249 -24.43 -27.92 3.86
CA GLU A 249 -25.25 -28.12 2.67
C GLU A 249 -25.70 -29.58 2.56
N GLN A 250 -26.81 -29.79 1.84
CA GLN A 250 -27.36 -31.11 1.60
C GLN A 250 -27.53 -31.34 0.10
N ILE A 251 -27.18 -32.52 -0.36
CA ILE A 251 -27.39 -32.93 -1.75
C ILE A 251 -28.04 -34.30 -1.79
N THR A 252 -29.07 -34.45 -2.60
CA THR A 252 -29.66 -35.76 -2.86
C THR A 252 -28.72 -36.57 -3.73
N GLU A 253 -28.54 -37.85 -3.43
CA GLU A 253 -27.83 -38.75 -4.33
C GLU A 253 -28.48 -38.80 -5.72
N ASN A 254 -27.82 -39.41 -6.70
CA ASN A 254 -28.28 -39.41 -8.10
C ASN A 254 -28.44 -38.02 -8.75
N THR A 255 -28.06 -36.93 -8.07
CA THR A 255 -28.04 -35.58 -8.66
C THR A 255 -27.17 -35.56 -9.92
N ALA A 256 -27.69 -34.96 -10.99
CA ALA A 256 -27.03 -34.94 -12.29
C ALA A 256 -25.67 -34.20 -12.24
N PRO A 257 -24.64 -34.70 -12.95
CA PRO A 257 -23.39 -33.96 -13.13
C PRO A 257 -23.60 -32.57 -13.71
N GLY A 258 -22.85 -31.59 -13.21
CA GLY A 258 -22.92 -30.18 -13.59
C GLY A 258 -23.83 -29.32 -12.72
N VAL A 259 -24.66 -29.93 -11.86
CA VAL A 259 -25.48 -29.18 -10.88
C VAL A 259 -24.58 -28.50 -9.85
N VAL A 260 -24.86 -27.23 -9.56
CA VAL A 260 -24.19 -26.46 -8.50
C VAL A 260 -24.79 -26.83 -7.16
N VAL A 261 -23.94 -27.25 -6.23
CA VAL A 261 -24.30 -27.63 -4.85
C VAL A 261 -24.23 -26.43 -3.92
N LEU A 262 -23.12 -25.69 -4.00
CA LEU A 262 -22.79 -24.56 -3.14
C LEU A 262 -21.98 -23.54 -3.94
N THR A 263 -22.15 -22.27 -3.65
CA THR A 263 -21.25 -21.21 -4.12
C THR A 263 -20.59 -20.56 -2.92
N VAL A 264 -19.28 -20.72 -2.78
CA VAL A 264 -18.51 -20.02 -1.75
C VAL A 264 -17.99 -18.69 -2.28
N ARG A 265 -17.80 -17.73 -1.39
CA ARG A 265 -17.31 -16.40 -1.74
C ARG A 265 -16.29 -15.93 -0.73
N ALA A 266 -15.09 -15.63 -1.22
CA ALA A 266 -14.06 -14.92 -0.49
C ALA A 266 -13.95 -13.47 -1.00
N ILE A 267 -13.42 -12.59 -0.16
CA ILE A 267 -13.16 -11.19 -0.44
C ILE A 267 -11.73 -10.89 -0.01
N ASP A 268 -11.01 -10.22 -0.89
CA ASP A 268 -9.66 -9.70 -0.64
C ASP A 268 -9.66 -8.19 -0.89
N LEU A 269 -9.04 -7.43 0.01
CA LEU A 269 -9.09 -5.97 0.04
C LEU A 269 -7.95 -5.30 -0.73
N ASP A 270 -6.94 -6.07 -1.14
CA ASP A 270 -5.76 -5.56 -1.84
C ASP A 270 -6.08 -5.08 -3.27
N GLU A 271 -5.07 -4.67 -4.04
CA GLU A 271 -5.22 -4.15 -5.40
C GLU A 271 -4.65 -5.08 -6.49
N GLY A 272 -5.30 -5.08 -7.66
CA GLY A 272 -4.81 -5.79 -8.83
C GLY A 272 -4.62 -7.29 -8.58
N ALA A 273 -3.42 -7.81 -8.82
CA ALA A 273 -3.12 -9.23 -8.66
C ALA A 273 -3.21 -9.71 -7.20
N ASN A 274 -2.98 -8.83 -6.23
CA ASN A 274 -3.00 -9.17 -4.81
C ASN A 274 -4.41 -9.56 -4.32
N LYS A 275 -5.47 -9.04 -4.94
CA LYS A 275 -6.84 -9.47 -4.65
C LYS A 275 -7.43 -10.49 -5.63
N GLU A 276 -6.74 -10.75 -6.74
CA GLU A 276 -7.19 -11.75 -7.70
C GLU A 276 -6.93 -13.13 -7.14
N MET A 277 -7.98 -13.93 -6.96
CA MET A 277 -7.86 -15.23 -6.31
C MET A 277 -8.43 -16.37 -7.16
N SER A 278 -8.04 -17.58 -6.80
CA SER A 278 -8.61 -18.81 -7.32
C SER A 278 -9.05 -19.75 -6.20
N TYR A 279 -10.17 -20.44 -6.41
CA TYR A 279 -10.71 -21.42 -5.47
C TYR A 279 -10.23 -22.83 -5.78
N SER A 280 -9.99 -23.63 -4.74
CA SER A 280 -9.58 -25.03 -4.87
C SER A 280 -9.94 -25.83 -3.62
N PHE A 281 -9.89 -27.16 -3.72
CA PHE A 281 -9.99 -28.02 -2.55
C PHE A 281 -8.76 -27.88 -1.65
N GLY A 282 -8.98 -27.96 -0.33
CA GLY A 282 -7.91 -27.99 0.65
C GLY A 282 -7.03 -29.25 0.55
N PRO A 283 -5.83 -29.21 1.16
CA PRO A 283 -4.86 -30.30 1.09
C PRO A 283 -5.29 -31.60 1.79
N HIS A 284 -6.32 -31.54 2.64
CA HIS A 284 -6.84 -32.68 3.40
C HIS A 284 -8.17 -33.21 2.84
N THR A 285 -8.56 -32.76 1.65
CA THR A 285 -9.79 -33.21 0.99
C THR A 285 -9.67 -34.69 0.58
N PRO A 286 -10.68 -35.54 0.88
CA PRO A 286 -10.68 -36.93 0.45
C PRO A 286 -10.61 -37.10 -1.07
N ASP A 287 -9.86 -38.11 -1.55
CA ASP A 287 -9.77 -38.44 -2.98
C ASP A 287 -11.14 -38.83 -3.56
N THR A 288 -11.99 -39.48 -2.74
CA THR A 288 -13.38 -39.81 -3.09
C THR A 288 -14.17 -38.55 -3.42
N LEU A 289 -14.13 -37.51 -2.58
CA LEU A 289 -14.76 -36.22 -2.85
C LEU A 289 -14.24 -35.58 -4.15
N SER A 290 -12.92 -35.54 -4.35
CA SER A 290 -12.32 -34.93 -5.56
C SER A 290 -12.69 -35.67 -6.86
N SER A 291 -13.11 -36.94 -6.74
CA SER A 291 -13.65 -37.72 -7.85
C SER A 291 -15.13 -37.39 -8.12
N LEU A 292 -15.91 -37.08 -7.08
CA LEU A 292 -17.36 -36.84 -7.15
C LEU A 292 -17.75 -35.39 -7.40
N PHE A 293 -16.93 -34.44 -6.95
CA PHE A 293 -17.18 -33.01 -7.03
C PHE A 293 -16.02 -32.25 -7.67
N SER A 294 -16.29 -31.01 -8.07
CA SER A 294 -15.29 -30.06 -8.55
C SER A 294 -15.61 -28.66 -8.06
N VAL A 295 -14.58 -27.87 -7.75
CA VAL A 295 -14.73 -26.44 -7.45
C VAL A 295 -14.29 -25.64 -8.66
N ASP A 296 -15.14 -24.73 -9.12
CA ASP A 296 -14.79 -23.79 -10.17
C ASP A 296 -13.78 -22.77 -9.62
N PRO A 297 -12.56 -22.68 -10.19
CA PRO A 297 -11.51 -21.84 -9.64
C PRO A 297 -11.79 -20.34 -9.79
N ALA A 298 -12.69 -19.93 -10.69
CA ALA A 298 -13.01 -18.52 -10.88
C ALA A 298 -14.25 -18.08 -10.09
N THR A 299 -15.26 -18.94 -10.00
CA THR A 299 -16.56 -18.58 -9.40
C THR A 299 -16.74 -19.07 -7.97
N GLY A 300 -15.97 -20.06 -7.51
CA GLY A 300 -16.17 -20.70 -6.20
C GLY A 300 -17.39 -21.62 -6.15
N GLU A 301 -17.94 -22.00 -7.31
CA GLU A 301 -19.06 -22.95 -7.40
C GLU A 301 -18.56 -24.40 -7.20
N LEU A 302 -19.07 -25.08 -6.18
CA LEU A 302 -18.96 -26.52 -6.01
C LEU A 302 -19.99 -27.21 -6.89
N LYS A 303 -19.55 -28.05 -7.83
CA LYS A 303 -20.38 -28.75 -8.82
C LYS A 303 -20.23 -30.25 -8.71
N VAL A 304 -21.34 -30.96 -8.95
CA VAL A 304 -21.34 -32.41 -9.12
C VAL A 304 -20.55 -32.77 -10.38
N LYS A 305 -19.61 -33.70 -10.26
CA LYS A 305 -18.75 -34.17 -11.36
C LYS A 305 -19.11 -35.59 -11.80
N ASN A 306 -19.45 -36.48 -10.87
CA ASN A 306 -19.81 -37.87 -11.11
C ASN A 306 -21.03 -38.29 -10.27
N LYS A 307 -21.54 -39.52 -10.50
CA LYS A 307 -22.67 -40.09 -9.75
C LYS A 307 -22.33 -40.15 -8.25
N ILE A 308 -23.19 -39.56 -7.44
CA ILE A 308 -23.16 -39.63 -5.97
C ILE A 308 -24.03 -40.81 -5.55
N ASP A 309 -23.58 -41.55 -4.54
CA ASP A 309 -24.15 -42.82 -4.07
C ASP A 309 -24.13 -42.82 -2.54
N TYR A 310 -25.30 -42.77 -1.92
CA TYR A 310 -25.46 -42.64 -0.46
C TYR A 310 -24.92 -43.86 0.29
N GLU A 311 -25.05 -45.04 -0.31
CA GLU A 311 -24.60 -46.33 0.25
C GLU A 311 -23.08 -46.40 0.39
N THR A 312 -22.36 -45.64 -0.44
CA THR A 312 -20.90 -45.56 -0.43
C THR A 312 -20.40 -44.52 0.57
N ASP A 313 -20.84 -43.28 0.43
CA ASP A 313 -20.42 -42.15 1.27
C ASP A 313 -21.66 -41.34 1.68
N ARG A 314 -21.87 -41.14 2.99
CA ARG A 314 -23.08 -40.48 3.52
C ARG A 314 -22.90 -38.99 3.76
N SER A 315 -21.66 -38.56 4.00
CA SER A 315 -21.32 -37.17 4.21
C SER A 315 -19.85 -36.93 3.92
N PHE A 316 -19.52 -35.66 3.67
CA PHE A 316 -18.15 -35.22 3.50
C PHE A 316 -17.86 -33.98 4.33
N ASP A 317 -16.70 -34.01 4.99
CA ASP A 317 -16.08 -32.84 5.62
C ASP A 317 -14.82 -32.50 4.83
N PHE A 318 -14.76 -31.28 4.30
CA PHE A 318 -13.60 -30.82 3.52
C PHE A 318 -13.47 -29.30 3.59
N ASP A 319 -12.31 -28.81 3.18
CA ASP A 319 -12.04 -27.38 3.12
C ASP A 319 -12.03 -26.89 1.66
N ILE A 320 -12.50 -25.66 1.46
CA ILE A 320 -12.27 -24.90 0.24
C ILE A 320 -11.30 -23.77 0.56
N VAL A 321 -10.28 -23.63 -0.29
CA VAL A 321 -9.21 -22.65 -0.16
C VAL A 321 -9.35 -21.62 -1.26
N ALA A 322 -9.35 -20.34 -0.88
CA ALA A 322 -9.19 -19.21 -1.80
C ALA A 322 -7.76 -18.71 -1.70
N ARG A 323 -7.00 -18.77 -2.78
CA ARG A 323 -5.60 -18.32 -2.85
C ARG A 323 -5.49 -17.13 -3.78
N ASP A 324 -4.91 -16.03 -3.31
CA ASP A 324 -4.63 -14.86 -4.14
C ASP A 324 -3.46 -15.09 -5.13
N LYS A 325 -3.20 -14.12 -6.00
CA LYS A 325 -2.06 -14.10 -6.93
C LYS A 325 -0.98 -13.12 -6.49
N GLY A 326 -1.00 -12.69 -5.24
CA GLY A 326 0.01 -11.84 -4.65
C GLY A 326 1.36 -12.55 -4.46
N ASN A 327 2.36 -11.79 -4.02
CA ASN A 327 3.70 -12.31 -3.76
C ASN A 327 4.27 -11.78 -2.43
N PRO A 328 4.40 -12.62 -1.38
CA PRO A 328 4.01 -14.03 -1.35
C PRO A 328 2.47 -14.20 -1.44
N PRO A 329 1.97 -15.31 -2.00
CA PRO A 329 0.53 -15.54 -2.06
C PRO A 329 -0.02 -15.82 -0.67
N MET A 330 -1.20 -15.29 -0.36
CA MET A 330 -1.94 -15.59 0.86
C MET A 330 -3.19 -16.43 0.57
N GLU A 331 -3.70 -17.09 1.60
CA GLU A 331 -4.81 -18.04 1.50
C GLU A 331 -5.85 -17.82 2.59
N GLY A 332 -7.11 -17.86 2.18
CA GLY A 332 -8.26 -18.05 3.05
C GLY A 332 -8.76 -19.48 3.02
N VAL A 333 -9.39 -19.93 4.10
CA VAL A 333 -9.98 -21.27 4.20
C VAL A 333 -11.39 -21.18 4.78
N CYS A 334 -12.33 -21.94 4.22
CA CYS A 334 -13.62 -22.25 4.84
C CYS A 334 -13.88 -23.75 4.84
N SER A 335 -14.58 -24.24 5.87
CA SER A 335 -14.96 -25.65 5.95
C SER A 335 -16.35 -25.88 5.38
N VAL A 336 -16.56 -27.03 4.77
CA VAL A 336 -17.85 -27.44 4.19
C VAL A 336 -18.22 -28.81 4.77
N HIS A 337 -19.41 -28.88 5.35
CA HIS A 337 -20.07 -30.11 5.72
C HIS A 337 -21.16 -30.38 4.67
N LEU A 338 -21.03 -31.50 3.96
CA LEU A 338 -21.97 -31.90 2.92
C LEU A 338 -22.64 -33.21 3.30
N ASP A 339 -23.95 -33.17 3.57
CA ASP A 339 -24.76 -34.36 3.80
C ASP A 339 -25.33 -34.87 2.48
N ILE A 340 -25.25 -36.19 2.28
CA ILE A 340 -25.92 -36.85 1.16
C ILE A 340 -27.28 -37.36 1.65
N LEU A 341 -28.34 -36.98 0.94
CA LEU A 341 -29.69 -37.44 1.19
C LEU A 341 -29.97 -38.69 0.36
N ASP A 342 -30.34 -39.74 1.07
CA ASP A 342 -30.78 -41.06 0.58
C ASP A 342 -32.03 -40.94 -0.30
N MET A 343 -32.02 -41.66 -1.42
CA MET A 343 -33.15 -41.95 -2.29
C MET A 343 -33.37 -43.46 -2.33
N ASN A 344 -34.63 -43.88 -2.47
CA ASN A 344 -34.97 -45.29 -2.63
C ASN A 344 -34.57 -45.82 -4.03
N ASP A 345 -33.28 -46.05 -4.23
CA ASP A 345 -32.65 -46.42 -5.49
C ASP A 345 -32.17 -47.89 -5.54
N ASN A 346 -32.25 -48.62 -4.42
CA ASN A 346 -31.97 -50.04 -4.35
C ASN A 346 -33.24 -50.89 -4.17
N ALA A 347 -33.42 -51.90 -5.02
CA ALA A 347 -34.48 -52.87 -4.82
C ALA A 347 -34.12 -53.88 -3.71
N PRO A 348 -35.10 -54.37 -2.92
CA PRO A 348 -34.85 -55.39 -1.91
C PRO A 348 -34.18 -56.64 -2.49
N GLU A 349 -33.07 -57.09 -1.90
CA GLU A 349 -32.42 -58.34 -2.26
C GLU A 349 -33.04 -59.52 -1.50
N ILE A 350 -33.46 -60.56 -2.23
CA ILE A 350 -34.03 -61.78 -1.63
C ILE A 350 -32.94 -62.82 -1.39
N ILE A 351 -32.74 -63.18 -0.14
CA ILE A 351 -31.82 -64.23 0.31
C ILE A 351 -32.62 -65.47 0.71
N LEU A 352 -32.47 -66.55 -0.06
CA LEU A 352 -33.00 -67.86 0.30
C LEU A 352 -32.11 -68.47 1.40
N LYS A 353 -32.60 -68.51 2.65
CA LYS A 353 -31.86 -69.10 3.78
C LYS A 353 -31.95 -70.62 3.81
N SER A 354 -32.96 -71.20 3.14
CA SER A 354 -33.08 -72.65 2.96
C SER A 354 -33.61 -72.99 1.58
N SER A 355 -33.17 -74.13 1.03
CA SER A 355 -33.85 -74.72 -0.13
C SER A 355 -35.28 -75.14 0.26
N PRO A 356 -36.26 -75.06 -0.64
CA PRO A 356 -37.61 -75.53 -0.38
C PRO A 356 -37.58 -77.02 -0.08
N SER A 357 -38.11 -77.43 1.08
CA SER A 357 -38.22 -78.85 1.41
C SER A 357 -39.48 -79.45 0.77
N PRO A 358 -39.44 -80.68 0.25
CA PRO A 358 -40.64 -81.39 -0.17
C PRO A 358 -41.64 -81.47 1.00
N VAL A 359 -42.92 -81.19 0.72
CA VAL A 359 -43.97 -81.22 1.73
C VAL A 359 -44.73 -82.53 1.59
N ARG A 360 -44.87 -83.26 2.70
CA ARG A 360 -45.67 -84.48 2.71
C ARG A 360 -47.14 -84.16 2.51
N GLU A 361 -47.85 -85.03 1.79
CA GLU A 361 -49.29 -84.90 1.53
C GLU A 361 -50.17 -84.89 2.79
N ASP A 362 -49.64 -85.28 3.96
CA ASP A 362 -50.33 -85.27 5.26
C ASP A 362 -49.87 -84.12 6.20
N ALA A 363 -49.08 -83.17 5.68
CA ALA A 363 -48.53 -82.09 6.47
C ALA A 363 -49.63 -81.20 7.07
N PRO A 364 -49.62 -80.96 8.40
CA PRO A 364 -50.59 -80.09 9.04
C PRO A 364 -50.38 -78.62 8.64
N GLY A 365 -51.43 -77.82 8.77
CA GLY A 365 -51.33 -76.36 8.61
C GLY A 365 -50.27 -75.77 9.55
N GLY A 366 -49.47 -74.83 9.05
CA GLY A 366 -48.38 -74.19 9.78
C GLY A 366 -47.00 -74.81 9.54
N THR A 367 -46.87 -75.82 8.68
CA THR A 367 -45.59 -76.44 8.32
C THR A 367 -44.71 -75.44 7.56
N VAL A 368 -43.47 -75.22 8.00
CA VAL A 368 -42.49 -74.33 7.34
C VAL A 368 -41.90 -75.06 6.13
N VAL A 369 -41.90 -74.39 4.98
CA VAL A 369 -41.52 -74.98 3.68
C VAL A 369 -40.25 -74.35 3.11
N ALA A 370 -40.05 -73.06 3.39
CA ALA A 370 -38.85 -72.32 3.03
C ALA A 370 -38.63 -71.16 4.02
N LEU A 371 -37.38 -70.80 4.21
CA LEU A 371 -36.98 -69.60 4.93
C LEU A 371 -36.37 -68.61 3.94
N ILE A 372 -37.00 -67.45 3.81
CA ILE A 372 -36.52 -66.33 3.00
C ILE A 372 -36.12 -65.18 3.90
N SER A 373 -35.31 -64.26 3.40
CA SER A 373 -34.94 -63.01 4.07
C SER A 373 -34.80 -61.95 3.00
N ALA A 374 -35.24 -60.74 3.29
CA ALA A 374 -34.94 -59.58 2.44
C ALA A 374 -33.81 -58.77 3.08
N LYS A 375 -32.97 -58.16 2.26
CA LYS A 375 -32.06 -57.10 2.67
C LYS A 375 -32.21 -55.94 1.70
N ASP A 376 -32.46 -54.76 2.22
CA ASP A 376 -32.44 -53.52 1.47
C ASP A 376 -31.21 -52.71 1.88
N LEU A 377 -30.60 -51.99 0.93
CA LEU A 377 -29.44 -51.14 1.21
C LEU A 377 -29.86 -49.72 1.59
N ASP A 378 -31.08 -49.32 1.23
CA ASP A 378 -31.67 -48.01 1.52
C ASP A 378 -32.10 -47.92 3.01
N LYS A 379 -32.24 -46.71 3.55
CA LYS A 379 -32.67 -46.50 4.95
C LYS A 379 -34.17 -46.78 5.10
N ALA A 380 -34.51 -47.93 5.70
CA ALA A 380 -35.88 -48.43 5.80
C ALA A 380 -36.89 -47.57 6.62
N GLU A 381 -38.10 -47.40 6.07
CA GLU A 381 -39.35 -47.02 6.75
C GLU A 381 -40.40 -48.14 6.56
N ALA A 382 -41.20 -48.51 7.57
CA ALA A 382 -41.97 -49.78 7.57
C ALA A 382 -43.48 -49.61 7.81
N THR A 383 -44.32 -50.13 6.88
CA THR A 383 -45.74 -50.45 7.15
C THR A 383 -46.23 -51.69 6.36
N ASP A 384 -47.21 -52.40 6.94
CA ASP A 384 -47.56 -53.81 6.69
C ASP A 384 -48.78 -54.05 5.77
N ALA A 385 -48.80 -55.17 5.02
CA ALA A 385 -50.02 -55.80 4.48
C ALA A 385 -49.91 -57.30 4.04
N SER A 386 -50.75 -58.16 4.65
CA SER A 386 -51.71 -59.13 4.04
C SER A 386 -51.38 -60.55 3.47
N LEU A 387 -52.40 -61.43 3.65
CA LEU A 387 -52.87 -62.69 3.01
C LEU A 387 -52.10 -64.04 3.06
N PHE A 388 -50.76 -64.05 3.02
CA PHE A 388 -49.92 -65.16 3.51
C PHE A 388 -49.00 -64.57 4.58
N THR A 389 -48.86 -65.18 5.76
CA THR A 389 -47.92 -64.65 6.75
C THR A 389 -46.53 -65.14 6.45
N VAL A 390 -45.82 -64.41 5.60
CA VAL A 390 -44.38 -64.24 5.82
C VAL A 390 -44.30 -63.48 7.13
N THR A 391 -43.86 -64.13 8.20
CA THR A 391 -43.64 -63.43 9.47
C THR A 391 -42.69 -62.28 9.21
N LEU A 392 -43.15 -61.03 9.40
CA LEU A 392 -42.46 -59.76 9.09
C LEU A 392 -41.02 -59.67 9.63
N HIS A 393 -40.64 -60.58 10.54
CA HIS A 393 -39.32 -60.62 11.16
C HIS A 393 -38.52 -61.90 10.89
N THR A 394 -39.16 -63.00 10.47
CA THR A 394 -38.44 -64.28 10.27
C THR A 394 -38.41 -64.77 8.83
N GLY A 395 -39.32 -64.29 7.97
CA GLY A 395 -39.32 -64.66 6.56
C GLY A 395 -39.71 -66.13 6.31
N GLU A 396 -40.47 -66.73 7.22
CA GLU A 396 -40.91 -68.12 7.08
C GLU A 396 -42.10 -68.24 6.12
N VAL A 397 -42.01 -69.15 5.15
CA VAL A 397 -43.12 -69.54 4.28
C VAL A 397 -43.78 -70.78 4.88
N ARG A 398 -45.07 -70.67 5.26
CA ARG A 398 -45.81 -71.75 5.92
C ARG A 398 -47.04 -72.21 5.13
N THR A 399 -47.41 -73.49 5.27
CA THR A 399 -48.68 -74.01 4.74
C THR A 399 -49.87 -73.38 5.47
N LYS A 400 -50.83 -72.83 4.72
CA LYS A 400 -52.03 -72.15 5.30
C LYS A 400 -53.11 -73.14 5.77
N ARG A 401 -53.18 -74.31 5.12
CA ARG A 401 -54.06 -75.43 5.44
C ARG A 401 -53.29 -76.74 5.30
N SER A 402 -53.86 -77.84 5.79
CA SER A 402 -53.32 -79.17 5.51
C SER A 402 -53.32 -79.45 4.00
N VAL A 403 -52.25 -80.08 3.55
CA VAL A 403 -52.13 -80.61 2.18
C VAL A 403 -53.05 -81.83 2.06
N VAL A 404 -53.66 -82.05 0.89
CA VAL A 404 -54.48 -83.22 0.60
C VAL A 404 -54.10 -83.86 -0.74
N GLU A 405 -54.41 -85.13 -0.93
CA GLU A 405 -54.09 -85.94 -2.12
C GLU A 405 -54.63 -85.37 -3.45
N GLN A 406 -55.60 -84.45 -3.39
CA GLN A 406 -56.19 -83.77 -4.53
C GLN A 406 -55.42 -82.51 -4.96
N ASP A 407 -54.44 -82.06 -4.16
CA ASP A 407 -53.60 -80.91 -4.48
C ASP A 407 -52.54 -81.30 -5.54
N ASP A 408 -52.18 -80.38 -6.45
CA ASP A 408 -51.22 -80.67 -7.52
C ASP A 408 -49.86 -81.10 -6.98
N SER A 409 -49.23 -82.10 -7.61
CA SER A 409 -47.92 -82.67 -7.24
C SER A 409 -46.76 -81.66 -7.15
N SER A 410 -46.95 -80.46 -7.69
CA SER A 410 -46.04 -79.33 -7.55
C SER A 410 -46.82 -78.02 -7.43
N GLN A 411 -46.44 -77.17 -6.50
CA GLN A 411 -46.97 -75.82 -6.34
C GLN A 411 -45.87 -74.81 -6.65
N ARG A 412 -46.21 -73.76 -7.41
CA ARG A 412 -45.29 -72.66 -7.70
C ARG A 412 -45.74 -71.42 -6.97
N LEU A 413 -44.93 -70.97 -6.01
CA LEU A 413 -45.18 -69.76 -5.25
C LEU A 413 -44.33 -68.61 -5.80
N LEU A 414 -44.98 -67.55 -6.28
CA LEU A 414 -44.32 -66.29 -6.59
C LEU A 414 -44.37 -65.39 -5.35
N ILE A 415 -43.20 -65.02 -4.84
CA ILE A 415 -43.06 -64.11 -3.71
C ILE A 415 -42.52 -62.80 -4.25
N GLU A 416 -43.28 -61.71 -4.08
CA GLU A 416 -42.85 -60.35 -4.38
C GLU A 416 -42.51 -59.65 -3.06
N ILE A 417 -41.31 -59.09 -2.97
CA ILE A 417 -40.89 -58.23 -1.87
C ILE A 417 -40.82 -56.81 -2.41
N LYS A 418 -41.51 -55.89 -1.75
CA LYS A 418 -41.50 -54.46 -2.05
C LYS A 418 -40.83 -53.74 -0.90
N ASP A 419 -40.03 -52.74 -1.21
CA ASP A 419 -39.69 -51.72 -0.22
C ASP A 419 -40.92 -50.83 0.05
N ASN A 420 -40.75 -49.87 0.96
CA ASN A 420 -41.76 -48.84 1.23
C ASN A 420 -41.27 -47.44 0.81
N GLY A 421 -40.25 -47.37 -0.05
CA GLY A 421 -39.73 -46.09 -0.49
C GLY A 421 -40.56 -45.50 -1.64
N GLU A 422 -40.23 -44.28 -2.04
CA GLU A 422 -40.82 -43.62 -3.20
C GLU A 422 -39.73 -43.24 -4.21
N PRO A 423 -39.77 -43.77 -5.45
CA PRO A 423 -40.72 -44.77 -5.96
C PRO A 423 -40.48 -46.17 -5.34
N VAL A 424 -41.57 -46.93 -5.16
CA VAL A 424 -41.49 -48.31 -4.64
C VAL A 424 -40.69 -49.18 -5.60
N GLN A 425 -39.68 -49.88 -5.10
CA GLN A 425 -38.99 -50.94 -5.84
C GLN A 425 -39.41 -52.33 -5.36
N SER A 426 -39.30 -53.32 -6.25
CA SER A 426 -39.67 -54.69 -5.93
C SER A 426 -38.79 -55.73 -6.58
N THR A 427 -38.61 -56.83 -5.87
CA THR A 427 -37.92 -58.03 -6.35
C THR A 427 -38.85 -59.22 -6.22
N THR A 428 -38.80 -60.16 -7.17
CA THR A 428 -39.60 -61.38 -7.13
C THR A 428 -38.73 -62.62 -7.09
N VAL A 429 -39.15 -63.62 -6.33
CA VAL A 429 -38.57 -64.97 -6.34
C VAL A 429 -39.66 -66.01 -6.56
N THR A 430 -39.35 -67.03 -7.36
CA THR A 430 -40.23 -68.18 -7.54
C THR A 430 -39.71 -69.35 -6.72
N VAL A 431 -40.57 -69.90 -5.87
CA VAL A 431 -40.30 -71.07 -5.04
C VAL A 431 -41.18 -72.23 -5.53
N ASP A 432 -40.54 -73.23 -6.12
CA ASP A 432 -41.21 -74.47 -6.52
C ASP A 432 -41.21 -75.45 -5.33
N ILE A 433 -42.41 -75.89 -4.93
CA ILE A 433 -42.64 -76.80 -3.80
C ILE A 433 -43.16 -78.11 -4.37
N LEU A 434 -42.44 -79.20 -4.10
CA LEU A 434 -42.88 -80.55 -4.46
C LEU A 434 -43.72 -81.14 -3.34
N ILE A 435 -44.83 -81.79 -3.71
CA ILE A 435 -45.66 -82.56 -2.78
C ILE A 435 -45.29 -84.03 -2.95
N GLU A 436 -44.77 -84.63 -1.88
CA GLU A 436 -44.39 -86.04 -1.88
C GLU A 436 -45.55 -86.91 -1.38
N GLY A 437 -45.92 -87.89 -2.22
CA GLY A 437 -46.88 -88.92 -1.87
C GLY A 437 -46.32 -89.91 -0.86
N ARG A 438 -47.18 -90.52 -0.05
CA ARG A 438 -46.79 -91.47 0.98
C ARG A 438 -46.08 -92.69 0.37
N LEU A 439 -44.82 -92.92 0.79
CA LEU A 439 -44.22 -94.24 0.68
C LEU A 439 -45.03 -95.21 1.56
N SER A 440 -45.56 -96.25 0.91
CA SER A 440 -46.58 -97.18 1.42
C SER A 440 -46.12 -97.97 2.64
#